data_AF-A0A958ZXW6-F1
#
_entry.id   AF-A0A958ZXW6-F1
#
_cell.length_a   1.000
_cell.length_b   1.000
_cell.length_c   1.000
_cell.angle_alpha   90.00
_cell.angle_beta   90.00
_cell.angle_gamma   90.00
#
_symmetry.space_group_name_H-M   'P 1'
#
loop_
_entity.id
_entity.type
_entity.pdbx_description
1 polymer ?
#
loop_
_entity_poly.entity_id
_entity_poly.type
_entity_poly.pdbx_seq_one_letter_code
_entity_poly.pdbx_strand_id
1 'polypeptide(L)'
;MKKYDIDTYHKLGEGAAFYLEESFISINYALSGDYSTIIFTQLIKDIDVTNFDKEILQKSSVPSETLDLLQKEIGDVLSNETVTKLHHALQTAKTLARSSSHKFNKNHQVESIYIIGHITNFAFFIEVLINRHLLYLNHSKIIDDFSYKQISSARILDRIIYIFKNQVIENNINLTEIKSLFQLRNKAVHFTPENSKNLKIKISQLIKTWDQSRKVIMALERIEKFNEHKFSELILNYKSDFQKLWT
;
A
#
# COMPACT_ATOMS: atom_id res chain seq x y z
N MET A 1 3.79 23.57 31.36
CA MET A 1 3.88 22.12 31.60
C MET A 1 4.46 21.49 30.33
N LYS A 2 5.72 21.02 30.34
CA LYS A 2 6.35 20.39 29.16
C LYS A 2 5.61 19.08 28.88
N LYS A 3 4.72 19.07 27.88
CA LYS A 3 3.85 17.92 27.60
C LYS A 3 4.57 16.79 26.84
N TYR A 4 5.68 17.10 26.19
CA TYR A 4 6.47 16.16 25.39
C TYR A 4 7.97 16.39 25.62
N ASP A 5 8.73 15.30 25.67
CA ASP A 5 10.18 15.28 25.94
C ASP A 5 10.97 14.77 24.72
N ILE A 6 12.27 14.54 24.89
CA ILE A 6 13.14 14.02 23.82
C ILE A 6 12.73 12.60 23.42
N ASP A 7 12.30 11.78 24.38
CA ASP A 7 11.82 10.41 24.16
C ASP A 7 10.62 10.38 23.18
N THR A 8 9.77 11.41 23.22
CA THR A 8 8.67 11.56 22.27
C THR A 8 9.15 11.62 20.81
N TYR A 9 10.25 12.31 20.52
CA TYR A 9 10.81 12.37 19.16
C TYR A 9 11.36 11.02 18.72
N HIS A 10 11.99 10.29 19.63
CA HIS A 10 12.54 8.97 19.37
C HIS A 10 11.44 7.98 19.01
N LYS A 11 10.38 7.91 19.81
CA LYS A 11 9.19 7.05 19.55
C LYS A 11 8.52 7.38 18.21
N LEU A 12 8.44 8.66 17.84
CA LEU A 12 7.93 9.06 16.53
C LEU A 12 8.87 8.62 15.39
N GLY A 13 10.19 8.67 15.60
CA GLY A 13 11.17 8.12 14.67
C GLY A 13 11.03 6.61 14.49
N GLU A 14 10.96 5.85 15.59
CA GLU A 14 10.75 4.40 15.55
C GLU A 14 9.43 4.03 14.86
N GLY A 15 8.34 4.74 15.20
CA GLY A 15 7.05 4.55 14.54
C GLY A 15 7.12 4.82 13.04
N ALA A 16 7.83 5.87 12.61
CA ALA A 16 8.03 6.16 11.20
C ALA A 16 8.81 5.03 10.50
N ALA A 17 9.88 4.51 11.13
CA ALA A 17 10.66 3.41 10.58
C ALA A 17 9.81 2.15 10.39
N PHE A 18 9.04 1.77 11.43
CA PHE A 18 8.11 0.65 11.38
C PHE A 18 7.10 0.77 10.23
N TYR A 19 6.41 1.91 10.14
CA TYR A 19 5.41 2.11 9.08
C TYR A 19 6.01 2.12 7.67
N LEU A 20 7.24 2.62 7.51
CA LEU A 20 7.92 2.60 6.23
C LEU A 20 8.27 1.17 5.82
N GLU A 21 8.85 0.39 6.71
CA GLU A 21 9.21 -1.01 6.47
C GLU A 21 7.99 -1.87 6.14
N GLU A 22 6.95 -1.83 7.00
CA GLU A 22 5.70 -2.56 6.79
C GLU A 22 5.00 -2.19 5.49
N SER A 23 5.13 -0.93 5.07
CA SER A 23 4.61 -0.47 3.77
C SER A 23 5.30 -1.19 2.60
N PHE A 24 6.63 -1.31 2.63
CA PHE A 24 7.38 -1.97 1.55
C PHE A 24 7.26 -3.50 1.60
N ILE A 25 7.12 -4.09 2.78
CA ILE A 25 6.74 -5.50 2.93
C ILE A 25 5.37 -5.78 2.29
N SER A 26 4.39 -4.92 2.56
CA SER A 26 3.02 -5.08 2.04
C SER A 26 2.95 -5.01 0.51
N ILE A 27 3.67 -4.10 -0.14
CA ILE A 27 3.68 -4.01 -1.62
C ILE A 27 4.38 -5.23 -2.24
N ASN A 28 5.44 -5.75 -1.61
CA ASN A 28 6.08 -6.98 -2.06
C ASN A 28 5.12 -8.17 -2.00
N TYR A 29 4.37 -8.30 -0.91
CA TYR A 29 3.31 -9.32 -0.82
C TYR A 29 2.21 -9.12 -1.86
N ALA A 30 1.80 -7.88 -2.12
CA ALA A 30 0.79 -7.58 -3.11
C ALA A 30 1.23 -8.04 -4.51
N LEU A 31 2.42 -7.64 -4.97
CA LEU A 31 2.94 -8.02 -6.29
C LEU A 31 3.31 -9.49 -6.40
N SER A 32 3.75 -10.13 -5.31
CA SER A 32 3.92 -11.59 -5.28
C SER A 32 2.58 -12.30 -5.49
N GLY A 33 1.48 -11.76 -4.95
CA GLY A 33 0.12 -12.26 -5.17
C GLY A 33 -0.32 -12.12 -6.64
N ASP A 34 -0.07 -10.95 -7.24
CA ASP A 34 -0.34 -10.73 -8.66
C ASP A 34 0.47 -11.70 -9.54
N TYR A 35 1.76 -11.88 -9.23
CA TYR A 35 2.63 -12.78 -9.98
C TYR A 35 2.25 -14.26 -9.80
N SER A 36 1.87 -14.65 -8.58
CA SER A 36 1.31 -15.99 -8.32
C SER A 36 0.07 -16.25 -9.17
N THR A 37 -0.77 -15.23 -9.43
CA THR A 37 -1.95 -15.38 -10.29
C THR A 37 -1.55 -15.61 -11.75
N ILE A 38 -0.49 -14.94 -12.23
CA ILE A 38 0.06 -15.14 -13.58
C ILE A 38 0.60 -16.57 -13.72
N ILE A 39 1.43 -17.04 -12.78
CA ILE A 39 1.99 -18.40 -12.80
C ILE A 39 0.87 -19.43 -12.70
N PHE A 40 -0.10 -19.23 -11.80
CA PHE A 40 -1.22 -20.14 -11.66
C PHE A 40 -2.01 -20.26 -12.96
N THR A 41 -2.29 -19.14 -13.64
CA THR A 41 -2.97 -19.12 -14.94
C THR A 41 -2.20 -19.89 -16.01
N GLN A 42 -0.88 -19.94 -15.94
CA GLN A 42 -0.07 -20.76 -16.83
C GLN A 42 -0.19 -22.24 -16.47
N LEU A 43 -0.05 -22.60 -15.19
CA LEU A 43 -0.10 -23.99 -14.72
C LEU A 43 -1.46 -24.66 -14.96
N ILE A 44 -2.58 -23.93 -14.83
CA ILE A 44 -3.91 -24.53 -15.02
C ILE A 44 -4.23 -24.83 -16.48
N LYS A 45 -3.52 -24.24 -17.45
CA LYS A 45 -3.73 -24.56 -18.88
C LYS A 45 -3.36 -26.01 -19.20
N ASP A 46 -2.47 -26.59 -18.39
CA ASP A 46 -1.97 -27.95 -18.56
C ASP A 46 -2.78 -28.97 -17.72
N ILE A 47 -3.80 -28.51 -16.98
CA ILE A 47 -4.67 -29.38 -16.19
C ILE A 47 -5.86 -29.79 -17.05
N ASP A 48 -5.82 -31.01 -17.57
CA ASP A 48 -6.95 -31.59 -18.28
C ASP A 48 -8.15 -31.81 -17.36
N VAL A 49 -9.29 -31.27 -17.79
CA VAL A 49 -10.60 -31.51 -17.16
C VAL A 49 -11.03 -32.94 -17.48
N THR A 50 -11.29 -33.75 -16.45
CA THR A 50 -11.65 -35.17 -16.64
C THR A 50 -12.98 -35.29 -17.39
N ASN A 51 -13.23 -36.44 -18.04
CA ASN A 51 -14.54 -36.68 -18.68
C ASN A 51 -15.68 -36.66 -17.67
N PHE A 52 -15.41 -37.04 -16.42
CA PHE A 52 -16.35 -36.96 -15.31
C PHE A 52 -16.72 -35.51 -14.94
N ASP A 53 -15.75 -34.60 -14.91
CA ASP A 53 -15.98 -33.17 -14.68
C ASP A 53 -16.86 -32.54 -15.78
N LYS A 54 -16.66 -32.97 -17.04
CA LYS A 54 -17.48 -32.51 -18.18
C LYS A 54 -18.94 -32.93 -18.05
N GLU A 55 -19.21 -34.15 -17.55
CA GLU A 55 -20.57 -34.62 -17.29
C GLU A 55 -21.23 -33.89 -16.12
N ILE A 56 -20.49 -33.57 -15.06
CA ILE A 56 -21.00 -32.77 -13.93
C ILE A 56 -21.38 -31.37 -14.41
N LEU A 57 -20.51 -30.70 -15.17
CA LEU A 57 -20.75 -29.37 -15.72
C LEU A 57 -21.99 -29.32 -16.63
N GLN A 58 -22.25 -30.37 -17.43
CA GLN A 58 -23.45 -30.45 -18.27
C GLN A 58 -24.74 -30.66 -17.48
N LYS A 59 -24.66 -31.32 -16.31
CA LYS A 59 -25.81 -31.58 -15.43
C LYS A 59 -26.08 -30.45 -14.43
N SER A 60 -25.12 -29.54 -14.25
CA SER A 60 -25.20 -28.44 -13.29
C SER A 60 -25.97 -27.26 -13.87
N SER A 61 -27.20 -27.03 -13.39
CA SER A 61 -27.93 -25.78 -13.66
C SER A 61 -27.58 -24.73 -12.61
N VAL A 62 -26.80 -23.73 -13.04
CA VAL A 62 -26.54 -22.52 -12.24
C VAL A 62 -27.83 -21.67 -12.29
N PRO A 63 -28.48 -21.40 -11.16
CA PRO A 63 -29.67 -20.54 -11.13
C PRO A 63 -29.35 -19.15 -11.65
N SER A 64 -30.26 -18.55 -12.42
CA SER A 64 -30.09 -17.19 -12.94
C SER A 64 -30.39 -16.10 -11.92
N GLU A 65 -31.09 -16.42 -10.83
CA GLU A 65 -31.51 -15.46 -9.81
C GLU A 65 -30.57 -15.46 -8.59
N THR A 66 -30.18 -14.26 -8.15
CA THR A 66 -29.17 -14.04 -7.10
C THR A 66 -29.55 -14.62 -5.74
N LEU A 67 -30.85 -14.63 -5.41
CA LEU A 67 -31.34 -15.18 -4.13
C LEU A 67 -31.23 -16.71 -4.11
N ASP A 68 -31.54 -17.36 -5.23
CA ASP A 68 -31.42 -18.81 -5.39
C ASP A 68 -29.95 -19.26 -5.38
N LEU A 69 -29.05 -18.47 -5.94
CA LEU A 69 -27.60 -18.70 -5.89
C LEU A 69 -27.05 -18.70 -4.45
N LEU A 70 -27.62 -17.89 -3.55
CA LEU A 70 -27.18 -17.80 -2.16
C LEU A 70 -27.79 -18.89 -1.26
N GLN A 71 -28.95 -19.44 -1.65
CA GLN A 71 -29.69 -20.43 -0.87
C GLN A 71 -29.43 -21.87 -1.30
N LYS A 72 -28.98 -22.11 -2.54
CA LYS A 72 -28.74 -23.44 -3.07
C LYS A 72 -27.33 -23.91 -2.69
N GLU A 73 -27.22 -25.09 -2.07
CA GLU A 73 -25.95 -25.82 -2.03
C GLU A 73 -25.59 -26.20 -3.47
N ILE A 74 -24.65 -25.46 -4.05
CA ILE A 74 -24.05 -25.81 -5.33
C ILE A 74 -23.12 -26.99 -5.02
N GLY A 75 -23.51 -28.20 -5.44
CA GLY A 75 -22.66 -29.39 -5.32
C GLY A 75 -21.33 -29.19 -6.05
N ASP A 76 -20.31 -29.97 -5.67
CA ASP A 76 -18.97 -29.85 -6.22
C ASP A 76 -18.99 -29.97 -7.75
N VAL A 77 -18.58 -28.90 -8.43
CA VAL A 77 -18.61 -28.78 -9.89
C VAL A 77 -17.41 -29.48 -10.55
N LEU A 78 -16.45 -29.92 -9.73
CA LEU A 78 -15.20 -30.56 -10.13
C LEU A 78 -14.95 -31.79 -9.24
N SER A 79 -14.36 -32.82 -9.81
CA SER A 79 -13.86 -33.99 -9.10
C SER A 79 -12.76 -33.61 -8.11
N ASN A 80 -12.67 -34.40 -7.03
CA ASN A 80 -11.61 -34.27 -6.03
C ASN A 80 -10.19 -34.35 -6.64
N GLU A 81 -10.02 -35.11 -7.72
CA GLU A 81 -8.74 -35.20 -8.45
C GLU A 81 -8.37 -33.85 -9.08
N THR A 82 -9.30 -33.24 -9.82
CA THR A 82 -9.09 -31.93 -10.46
C THR A 82 -8.93 -30.83 -9.41
N VAL A 83 -9.71 -30.84 -8.33
CA VAL A 83 -9.55 -29.90 -7.21
C VAL A 83 -8.17 -30.03 -6.57
N THR A 84 -7.67 -31.26 -6.38
CA THR A 84 -6.32 -31.51 -5.81
C THR A 84 -5.22 -30.97 -6.74
N LYS A 85 -5.34 -31.21 -8.06
CA LYS A 85 -4.40 -30.68 -9.06
C LYS A 85 -4.40 -29.15 -9.07
N LEU A 86 -5.57 -28.51 -9.03
CA LEU A 86 -5.70 -27.05 -8.93
C LEU A 86 -5.09 -26.51 -7.63
N HIS A 87 -5.33 -27.18 -6.50
CA HIS A 87 -4.73 -26.79 -5.23
C HIS A 87 -3.19 -26.86 -5.28
N HIS A 88 -2.65 -27.96 -5.81
CA HIS A 88 -1.20 -28.13 -5.96
C HIS A 88 -0.59 -27.05 -6.87
N ALA A 89 -1.23 -26.76 -8.01
CA ALA A 89 -0.81 -25.69 -8.91
C ALA A 89 -0.84 -24.32 -8.22
N LEU A 90 -1.85 -24.03 -7.40
CA LEU A 90 -1.94 -22.79 -6.63
C LEU A 90 -0.81 -22.68 -5.60
N GLN A 91 -0.52 -23.74 -4.85
CA GLN A 91 0.58 -23.73 -3.87
C GLN A 91 1.94 -23.59 -4.57
N THR A 92 2.12 -24.28 -5.69
CA THR A 92 3.33 -24.17 -6.51
C THR A 92 3.51 -22.73 -7.01
N ALA A 93 2.46 -22.12 -7.55
CA ALA A 93 2.49 -20.75 -8.03
C ALA A 93 2.84 -19.75 -6.92
N LYS A 94 2.28 -19.92 -5.71
CA LYS A 94 2.60 -19.08 -4.55
C LYS A 94 4.07 -19.22 -4.13
N THR A 95 4.59 -20.44 -4.09
CA THR A 95 6.00 -20.71 -3.72
C THR A 95 6.94 -20.11 -4.75
N LEU A 96 6.67 -20.34 -6.04
CA LEU A 96 7.48 -19.77 -7.13
C LEU A 96 7.48 -18.24 -7.07
N ALA A 97 6.31 -17.61 -6.98
CA ALA A 97 6.18 -16.15 -6.96
C ALA A 97 6.90 -15.48 -5.78
N ARG A 98 7.12 -16.19 -4.67
CA ARG A 98 7.90 -15.70 -3.52
C ARG A 98 9.41 -15.84 -3.71
N SER A 99 9.83 -16.79 -4.54
CA SER A 99 11.24 -17.14 -4.75
C SER A 99 11.86 -16.53 -6.01
N SER A 100 11.04 -16.02 -6.93
CA SER A 100 11.49 -15.43 -8.19
C SER A 100 11.00 -14.01 -8.39
N SER A 101 11.75 -13.23 -9.16
CA SER A 101 11.41 -11.85 -9.55
C SER A 101 10.58 -11.82 -10.82
N HIS A 102 9.66 -10.87 -10.93
CA HIS A 102 8.89 -10.62 -12.15
C HIS A 102 8.84 -9.12 -12.48
N LYS A 103 9.13 -8.77 -13.73
CA LYS A 103 9.15 -7.37 -14.18
C LYS A 103 7.78 -6.95 -14.70
N PHE A 104 6.99 -6.35 -13.83
CA PHE A 104 5.72 -5.74 -14.20
C PHE A 104 5.94 -4.45 -15.00
N ASN A 105 5.05 -4.19 -15.95
CA ASN A 105 5.00 -2.90 -16.63
C ASN A 105 4.69 -1.79 -15.61
N LYS A 106 5.26 -0.59 -15.76
CA LYS A 106 4.92 0.59 -14.94
C LYS A 106 3.44 0.97 -14.97
N ASN A 107 2.71 0.57 -16.00
CA ASN A 107 1.26 0.75 -16.13
C ASN A 107 0.43 -0.38 -15.48
N HIS A 108 1.07 -1.45 -15.00
CA HIS A 108 0.42 -2.52 -14.23
C HIS A 108 -0.28 -1.90 -13.03
N GLN A 109 -1.53 -2.33 -12.85
CA GLN A 109 -2.37 -1.95 -11.73
C GLN A 109 -2.34 -3.09 -10.73
N VAL A 110 -2.01 -2.79 -9.47
CA VAL A 110 -1.93 -3.81 -8.44
C VAL A 110 -3.35 -4.29 -8.12
N GLU A 111 -3.61 -5.58 -8.34
CA GLU A 111 -4.95 -6.18 -8.15
C GLU A 111 -5.08 -6.86 -6.77
N SER A 112 -3.96 -7.31 -6.21
CA SER A 112 -3.92 -7.94 -4.88
C SER A 112 -4.39 -7.01 -3.76
N ILE A 113 -5.28 -7.53 -2.91
CA ILE A 113 -5.86 -6.82 -1.75
C ILE A 113 -4.81 -6.32 -0.75
N TYR A 114 -3.64 -6.96 -0.71
CA TYR A 114 -2.55 -6.58 0.20
C TYR A 114 -1.98 -5.17 -0.11
N ILE A 115 -2.33 -4.56 -1.25
CA ILE A 115 -2.03 -3.16 -1.54
C ILE A 115 -2.57 -2.18 -0.48
N ILE A 116 -3.64 -2.55 0.22
CA ILE A 116 -4.19 -1.81 1.36
C ILE A 116 -3.13 -1.58 2.44
N GLY A 117 -2.32 -2.60 2.73
CA GLY A 117 -1.25 -2.51 3.73
C GLY A 117 -0.21 -1.47 3.32
N HIS A 118 0.20 -1.48 2.05
CA HIS A 118 1.15 -0.50 1.52
C HIS A 118 0.62 0.93 1.64
N ILE A 119 -0.58 1.17 1.10
CA ILE A 119 -1.22 2.50 1.07
C ILE A 119 -1.39 3.05 2.49
N THR A 120 -1.87 2.22 3.41
CA THR A 120 -2.16 2.63 4.78
C THR A 120 -0.89 2.91 5.57
N ASN A 121 0.08 1.99 5.54
CA ASN A 121 1.33 2.14 6.26
C ASN A 121 2.17 3.30 5.70
N PHE A 122 2.21 3.48 4.37
CA PHE A 122 2.95 4.61 3.79
C PHE A 122 2.35 5.96 4.16
N ALA A 123 1.01 6.05 4.20
CA ALA A 123 0.32 7.26 4.65
C ALA A 123 0.59 7.56 6.13
N PHE A 124 0.60 6.55 6.99
CA PHE A 124 0.93 6.71 8.41
C PHE A 124 2.39 7.10 8.63
N PHE A 125 3.31 6.54 7.87
CA PHE A 125 4.71 6.97 7.87
C PHE A 125 4.85 8.48 7.63
N ILE A 126 4.20 9.00 6.59
CA ILE A 126 4.19 10.45 6.30
C ILE A 126 3.55 11.23 7.45
N GLU A 127 2.41 10.76 7.96
CA GLU A 127 1.68 11.43 9.05
C GLU A 127 2.52 11.55 10.32
N VAL A 128 3.23 10.49 10.70
CA VAL A 128 4.11 10.47 11.87
C VAL A 128 5.23 11.50 11.73
N LEU A 129 5.90 11.56 10.57
CA LEU A 129 6.97 12.54 10.33
C LEU A 129 6.46 13.98 10.34
N ILE A 130 5.28 14.23 9.77
CA ILE A 130 4.68 15.57 9.79
C ILE A 130 4.29 15.97 11.22
N ASN A 131 3.74 15.06 12.01
CA ASN A 131 3.42 15.33 13.41
C ASN A 131 4.68 15.59 14.25
N ARG A 132 5.75 14.83 14.00
CA ARG A 132 7.07 15.05 14.61
C ARG A 132 7.61 16.43 14.26
N HIS A 133 7.48 16.85 13.00
CA HIS A 133 7.90 18.16 12.57
C HIS A 133 7.10 19.30 13.22
N LEU A 134 5.78 19.17 13.29
CA LEU A 134 4.95 20.17 13.98
C LEU A 134 5.34 20.31 15.46
N LEU A 135 5.65 19.19 16.12
CA LEU A 135 6.15 19.21 17.50
C LEU A 135 7.50 19.94 17.58
N TYR A 136 8.40 19.68 16.63
CA TYR A 136 9.68 20.39 16.52
C TYR A 136 9.51 21.90 16.38
N LEU A 137 8.59 22.35 15.50
CA LEU A 137 8.31 23.77 15.30
C LEU A 137 7.80 24.43 16.60
N ASN A 138 6.95 23.75 17.35
CA ASN A 138 6.43 24.25 18.62
C ASN A 138 7.55 24.33 19.69
N HIS A 139 8.32 23.27 19.87
CA HIS A 139 9.40 23.24 20.86
C HIS A 139 10.53 24.23 20.54
N SER A 140 10.78 24.47 19.25
CA SER A 140 11.76 25.45 18.77
C SER A 140 11.23 26.89 18.78
N LYS A 141 9.98 27.10 19.23
CA LYS A 141 9.30 28.41 19.28
C LYS A 141 9.18 29.10 17.92
N ILE A 142 9.20 28.32 16.84
CA ILE A 142 8.94 28.82 15.48
C ILE A 142 7.43 29.10 15.32
N ILE A 143 6.60 28.29 15.97
CA ILE A 143 5.17 28.51 16.13
C ILE A 143 4.82 28.55 17.62
N ASP A 144 3.73 29.24 17.97
CA ASP A 144 3.22 29.30 19.33
C ASP A 144 2.27 28.12 19.65
N ASP A 145 1.99 27.91 20.94
CA ASP A 145 1.14 26.82 21.44
C ASP A 145 -0.30 26.88 20.92
N PHE A 146 -0.84 28.07 20.65
CA PHE A 146 -2.20 28.21 20.10
C PHE A 146 -2.22 27.75 18.64
N SER A 147 -1.27 28.22 17.83
CA SER A 147 -1.07 27.79 16.44
C SER A 147 -0.85 26.27 16.37
N TYR A 148 0.03 25.73 17.20
CA TYR A 148 0.29 24.28 17.27
C TYR A 148 -0.98 23.48 17.56
N LYS A 149 -1.78 23.87 18.57
CA LYS A 149 -3.03 23.17 18.91
C LYS A 149 -4.03 23.19 17.76
N GLN A 150 -4.16 24.30 17.05
CA GLN A 150 -5.07 24.40 15.92
C GLN A 150 -4.62 23.49 14.77
N ILE A 151 -3.34 23.55 14.39
CA ILE A 151 -2.80 22.83 13.22
C ILE A 151 -2.68 21.33 13.49
N SER A 152 -2.26 20.93 14.70
CA SER A 152 -2.14 19.51 15.06
C SER A 152 -3.47 18.75 15.00
N SER A 153 -4.60 19.44 15.09
CA SER A 153 -5.94 18.84 14.94
C SER A 153 -6.46 18.83 13.49
N ALA A 154 -5.83 19.59 12.59
CA ALA A 154 -6.23 19.70 11.18
C ALA A 154 -5.97 18.41 10.39
N ARG A 155 -6.46 18.31 9.15
CA ARG A 155 -6.17 17.15 8.29
C ARG A 155 -4.70 17.17 7.89
N ILE A 156 -4.13 15.99 7.64
CA ILE A 156 -2.71 15.85 7.32
C ILE A 156 -2.25 16.69 6.11
N LEU A 157 -3.09 16.82 5.07
CA LEU A 157 -2.77 17.70 3.93
C LEU A 157 -2.70 19.17 4.34
N ASP A 158 -3.57 19.62 5.24
CA ASP A 158 -3.57 21.00 5.73
C ASP A 158 -2.31 21.27 6.57
N ARG A 159 -1.87 20.27 7.36
CA ARG A 159 -0.60 20.31 8.10
C ARG A 159 0.60 20.46 7.15
N ILE A 160 0.65 19.64 6.09
CA ILE A 160 1.71 19.70 5.07
C ILE A 160 1.72 21.08 4.38
N ILE A 161 0.56 21.57 3.96
CA ILE A 161 0.42 22.89 3.31
C ILE A 161 0.88 24.01 4.25
N TYR A 162 0.55 23.92 5.54
CA TYR A 162 1.02 24.89 6.53
C TYR A 162 2.54 24.91 6.63
N ILE A 163 3.18 23.75 6.81
CA ILE A 163 4.64 23.61 6.94
C ILE A 163 5.36 24.12 5.69
N PHE A 164 4.85 23.77 4.51
CA PHE A 164 5.51 24.05 3.23
C PHE A 164 4.89 25.19 2.44
N LYS A 165 4.15 26.10 3.09
CA LYS A 165 3.37 27.16 2.42
C LYS A 165 4.16 27.86 1.30
N ASN A 166 5.37 28.33 1.59
CA ASN A 166 6.19 29.05 0.62
C ASN A 166 6.66 28.14 -0.52
N GLN A 167 7.10 26.92 -0.20
CA GLN A 167 7.60 25.95 -1.20
C GLN A 167 6.50 25.39 -2.10
N VAL A 168 5.26 25.31 -1.59
CA VAL A 168 4.08 24.97 -2.37
C VAL A 168 3.70 26.12 -3.31
N ILE A 169 3.73 27.37 -2.83
CA ILE A 169 3.47 28.56 -3.66
C ILE A 169 4.50 28.69 -4.79
N GLU A 170 5.76 28.37 -4.51
CA GLU A 170 6.87 28.41 -5.49
C GLU A 170 6.94 27.17 -6.41
N ASN A 171 5.97 26.25 -6.34
CA ASN A 171 5.92 24.97 -7.09
C ASN A 171 7.12 24.03 -6.87
N ASN A 172 7.90 24.22 -5.79
CA ASN A 172 9.03 23.37 -5.45
C ASN A 172 8.58 22.01 -4.87
N ILE A 173 7.39 21.95 -4.27
CA ILE A 173 6.76 20.71 -3.76
C ILE A 173 5.39 20.54 -4.40
N ASN A 174 5.20 19.42 -5.13
CA ASN A 174 3.91 19.05 -5.71
C ASN A 174 3.19 18.04 -4.80
N LEU A 175 2.08 18.45 -4.21
CA LEU A 175 1.30 17.62 -3.27
C LEU A 175 0.27 16.70 -3.94
N THR A 176 0.15 16.68 -5.26
CA THR A 176 -0.88 15.89 -5.97
C THR A 176 -0.78 14.40 -5.65
N GLU A 177 0.42 13.83 -5.67
CA GLU A 177 0.63 12.41 -5.42
C GLU A 177 0.43 12.03 -3.96
N ILE A 178 0.78 12.94 -3.04
CA ILE A 178 0.54 12.77 -1.60
C ILE A 178 -0.97 12.88 -1.30
N LYS A 179 -1.67 13.82 -1.94
CA LYS A 179 -3.13 13.93 -1.87
C LYS A 179 -3.81 12.66 -2.39
N SER A 180 -3.35 12.11 -3.50
CA SER A 180 -3.87 10.86 -4.06
C SER A 180 -3.67 9.69 -3.08
N LEU A 181 -2.49 9.58 -2.46
CA LEU A 181 -2.23 8.58 -1.41
C LEU A 181 -3.23 8.68 -0.25
N PHE A 182 -3.46 9.88 0.31
CA PHE A 182 -4.40 10.04 1.43
C PHE A 182 -5.86 9.80 1.02
N GLN A 183 -6.23 10.09 -0.22
CA GLN A 183 -7.55 9.70 -0.76
C GLN A 183 -7.70 8.18 -0.84
N LEU A 184 -6.66 7.47 -1.30
CA LEU A 184 -6.64 6.01 -1.34
C LEU A 184 -6.66 5.41 0.07
N ARG A 185 -5.90 5.96 1.01
CA ARG A 185 -5.92 5.54 2.42
C ARG A 185 -7.31 5.66 3.04
N ASN A 186 -8.03 6.75 2.76
CA ASN A 186 -9.40 6.90 3.28
C ASN A 186 -10.35 5.85 2.69
N LYS A 187 -10.20 5.50 1.42
CA LYS A 187 -10.96 4.39 0.80
C LYS A 187 -10.59 3.03 1.39
N ALA A 188 -9.31 2.82 1.69
CA ALA A 188 -8.81 1.58 2.28
C ALA A 188 -9.34 1.37 3.70
N VAL A 189 -9.44 2.43 4.51
CA VAL A 189 -10.01 2.38 5.86
C VAL A 189 -11.52 2.12 5.84
N HIS A 190 -12.25 2.69 4.87
CA HIS A 190 -13.68 2.47 4.71
C HIS A 190 -13.96 1.48 3.58
N PHE A 191 -13.63 0.21 3.79
CA PHE A 191 -13.65 -0.81 2.73
C PHE A 191 -15.07 -1.26 2.31
N THR A 192 -15.77 -0.41 1.55
CA THR A 192 -17.08 -0.68 0.95
C THR A 192 -16.94 -1.38 -0.41
N PRO A 193 -18.01 -1.99 -0.97
CA PRO A 193 -17.98 -2.58 -2.31
C PRO A 193 -17.60 -1.60 -3.43
N GLU A 194 -17.92 -0.31 -3.27
CA GLU A 194 -17.48 0.72 -4.20
C GLU A 194 -15.98 1.01 -4.06
N ASN A 195 -15.49 1.09 -2.81
CA ASN A 195 -14.09 1.35 -2.52
C ASN A 195 -13.19 0.18 -2.92
N SER A 196 -13.65 -1.06 -2.84
CA SER A 196 -12.89 -2.23 -3.33
C SER A 196 -12.64 -2.16 -4.84
N LYS A 197 -13.58 -1.62 -5.63
CA LYS A 197 -13.40 -1.37 -7.07
C LYS A 197 -12.48 -0.17 -7.34
N ASN A 198 -12.52 0.84 -6.47
CA ASN A 198 -11.82 2.11 -6.66
C ASN A 198 -10.41 2.15 -6.04
N LEU A 199 -10.01 1.13 -5.28
CA LEU A 199 -8.68 1.01 -4.69
C LEU A 199 -7.69 0.42 -5.70
N LYS A 200 -7.46 1.19 -6.77
CA LYS A 200 -6.62 0.80 -7.89
C LYS A 200 -5.48 1.78 -8.01
N ILE A 201 -4.24 1.26 -7.97
CA ILE A 201 -3.04 2.08 -8.11
C ILE A 201 -2.05 1.40 -9.05
N LYS A 202 -1.47 2.20 -9.94
CA LYS A 202 -0.43 1.74 -10.86
C LYS A 202 0.95 1.80 -10.20
N ILE A 203 1.85 0.93 -10.63
CA ILE A 203 3.26 0.96 -10.19
C ILE A 203 3.90 2.34 -10.44
N SER A 204 3.63 2.95 -11.60
CA SER A 204 4.09 4.32 -11.91
C SER A 204 3.59 5.38 -10.94
N GLN A 205 2.36 5.24 -10.41
CA GLN A 205 1.82 6.15 -9.42
C GLN A 205 2.50 5.96 -8.06
N LEU A 206 2.70 4.71 -7.63
CA LEU A 206 3.45 4.40 -6.40
C LEU A 206 4.85 5.03 -6.42
N ILE A 207 5.60 4.84 -7.51
CA ILE A 207 6.93 5.41 -7.69
C ILE A 207 6.91 6.94 -7.56
N LYS A 208 5.93 7.60 -8.21
CA LYS A 208 5.77 9.06 -8.11
C LYS A 208 5.43 9.50 -6.69
N THR A 209 4.55 8.78 -5.99
CA THR A 209 4.22 9.04 -4.59
C THR A 209 5.47 8.95 -3.71
N TRP A 210 6.30 7.92 -3.87
CA TRP A 210 7.55 7.77 -3.11
C TRP A 210 8.53 8.91 -3.41
N ASP A 211 8.69 9.29 -4.67
CA ASP A 211 9.58 10.39 -5.07
C ASP A 211 9.14 11.75 -4.51
N GLN A 212 7.84 12.07 -4.54
CA GLN A 212 7.33 13.31 -3.96
C GLN A 212 7.42 13.31 -2.43
N SER A 213 7.11 12.17 -1.80
CA SER A 213 7.21 12.02 -0.34
C SER A 213 8.65 12.17 0.12
N ARG A 214 9.61 11.59 -0.61
CA ARG A 214 11.04 11.77 -0.36
C ARG A 214 11.44 13.25 -0.38
N LYS A 215 10.98 14.04 -1.36
CA LYS A 215 11.30 15.48 -1.41
C LYS A 215 10.79 16.23 -0.18
N VAL A 216 9.56 15.94 0.24
CA VAL A 216 8.96 16.52 1.46
C VAL A 216 9.81 16.15 2.67
N ILE A 217 10.16 14.87 2.83
CA ILE A 217 10.90 14.37 3.98
C ILE A 217 12.33 14.93 4.01
N MET A 218 13.01 15.03 2.86
CA MET A 218 14.32 15.70 2.76
C MET A 218 14.25 17.15 3.24
N ALA A 219 13.16 17.86 2.97
CA ALA A 219 12.99 19.23 3.44
C ALA A 219 12.80 19.29 4.97
N LEU A 220 12.04 18.35 5.57
CA LEU A 220 11.93 18.21 7.02
C LEU A 220 13.29 17.93 7.66
N GLU A 221 14.03 16.95 7.15
CA GLU A 221 15.32 16.50 7.69
C GLU A 221 16.39 17.61 7.67
N ARG A 222 16.34 18.51 6.67
CA ARG A 222 17.23 19.68 6.58
C ARG A 222 16.96 20.72 7.67
N ILE A 223 15.70 20.85 8.08
CA ILE A 223 15.26 21.79 9.11
C ILE A 223 15.53 21.21 10.50
N GLU A 224 15.14 19.95 10.71
CA GLU A 224 15.20 19.26 12.01
C GLU A 224 16.63 18.89 12.42
N LYS A 225 17.45 18.46 11.45
CA LYS A 225 18.85 18.01 11.66
C LYS A 225 19.02 16.96 12.77
N PHE A 226 18.02 16.11 12.99
CA PHE A 226 18.14 14.99 13.93
C PHE A 226 19.28 14.04 13.53
N ASN A 227 19.98 13.53 14.53
CA ASN A 227 21.10 12.59 14.40
C ASN A 227 20.60 11.14 14.35
N GLU A 228 19.76 10.85 13.35
CA GLU A 228 19.15 9.55 13.08
C GLU A 228 19.33 9.19 11.59
N HIS A 229 19.02 7.95 11.22
CA HIS A 229 18.99 7.54 9.82
C HIS A 229 18.01 8.42 9.02
N LYS A 230 18.44 8.82 7.82
CA LYS A 230 17.63 9.65 6.93
C LYS A 230 16.55 8.80 6.27
N PHE A 231 15.31 9.06 6.64
CA PHE A 231 14.13 8.45 6.02
C PHE A 231 14.08 8.70 4.51
N SER A 232 14.58 9.84 4.05
CA SER A 232 14.68 10.12 2.61
C SER A 232 15.60 9.16 1.86
N GLU A 233 16.66 8.68 2.51
CA GLU A 233 17.58 7.66 1.97
C GLU A 233 16.95 6.27 2.06
N LEU A 234 16.26 5.96 3.18
CA LEU A 234 15.53 4.69 3.32
C LEU A 234 14.49 4.49 2.23
N ILE A 235 13.69 5.52 1.90
CA ILE A 235 12.74 5.47 0.77
C ILE A 235 13.46 5.16 -0.55
N LEU A 236 14.62 5.77 -0.77
CA LEU A 236 15.39 5.55 -2.01
C LEU A 236 15.90 4.10 -2.09
N ASN A 237 16.38 3.55 -0.98
CA ASN A 237 16.85 2.16 -0.91
C ASN A 237 15.70 1.18 -1.16
N TYR A 238 14.59 1.32 -0.42
CA TYR A 238 13.42 0.48 -0.59
C TYR A 238 12.84 0.57 -2.01
N LYS A 239 12.78 1.77 -2.58
CA LYS A 239 12.39 1.97 -3.98
C LYS A 239 13.34 1.25 -4.93
N SER A 240 14.66 1.34 -4.73
CA SER A 240 15.65 0.68 -5.58
C SER A 240 15.47 -0.84 -5.54
N ASP A 241 15.28 -1.42 -4.36
CA ASP A 241 15.08 -2.86 -4.21
C ASP A 241 13.74 -3.31 -4.79
N PHE A 242 12.67 -2.54 -4.57
CA PHE A 242 11.39 -2.74 -5.24
C PHE A 242 11.57 -2.77 -6.76
N GLN A 243 12.32 -1.82 -7.33
CA GLN A 243 12.54 -1.77 -8.77
C GLN A 243 13.34 -2.97 -9.25
N LYS A 244 14.44 -3.34 -8.57
CA LYS A 244 15.22 -4.53 -8.90
C LYS A 244 14.38 -5.80 -8.93
N LEU A 245 13.40 -5.94 -8.04
CA LEU A 245 12.53 -7.11 -7.99
C LEU A 245 11.37 -7.05 -8.99
N TRP A 246 10.74 -5.88 -9.15
CA TRP A 246 9.40 -5.81 -9.75
C TRP A 246 9.27 -4.97 -11.03
N THR A 247 10.28 -4.17 -11.41
CA THR A 247 10.20 -3.27 -12.60
C THR A 247 11.47 -3.24 -13.43
#